data_AF-A0A6C0HE60-F1
#
_entry.id   AF-A0A6C0HE60-F1
#
_cell.length_a   1.000
_cell.length_b   1.000
_cell.length_c   1.000
_cell.angle_alpha   90.00
_cell.angle_beta   90.00
_cell.angle_gamma   90.00
#
_symmetry.space_group_name_H-M   'P 1'
#
loop_
_entity.id
_entity.type
_entity.pdbx_description
1 polymer ?
#
loop_
_entity_poly.entity_id
_entity_poly.type
_entity_poly.pdbx_seq_one_letter_code
_entity_poly.pdbx_strand_id
1 'polypeptide(L)'
;MTDSNINTLEIDYILSDTRKRKIPCRREVLILSLQKFYNQRNDLKQLIPILQGEGDISLRLIDWFVTNYAKKYHVSYTLNNQDFVVYLNYKSQLKAYSKKLFDPFCRRERILFQCGSYEPFETTVGQLNFFRWAFEKDILPYMRTHLQDIIREERLVRISTGTQSSTDSSQSTQSTQSTVNTVSTQSIKTVRRRRIEKTQSSVKMLLKQDTIVHLSFD
;
A
#
# COMPACT_ATOMS: atom_id res chain seq x y z
N MET A 1 -4.80 17.26 43.84
CA MET A 1 -4.55 16.11 42.96
C MET A 1 -5.79 15.88 42.13
N THR A 2 -5.99 16.76 41.17
CA THR A 2 -7.14 16.82 40.27
C THR A 2 -6.54 16.96 38.89
N ASP A 3 -7.02 16.17 37.94
CA ASP A 3 -7.19 16.50 36.52
C ASP A 3 -7.17 15.21 35.70
N SER A 4 -8.33 14.54 35.69
CA SER A 4 -8.61 13.43 34.77
C SER A 4 -9.98 13.59 34.10
N ASN A 5 -10.60 14.77 34.16
CA ASN A 5 -12.01 14.93 33.78
C ASN A 5 -12.28 15.95 32.66
N ILE A 6 -11.25 16.41 31.95
CA ILE A 6 -11.41 17.48 30.94
C ILE A 6 -11.84 16.90 29.57
N ASN A 7 -11.50 15.66 29.23
CA ASN A 7 -11.77 15.10 27.90
C ASN A 7 -13.17 14.48 27.73
N THR A 8 -13.79 13.97 28.80
CA THR A 8 -15.13 13.37 28.72
C THR A 8 -16.21 14.45 28.54
N LEU A 9 -16.03 15.60 29.20
CA LEU A 9 -16.99 16.70 29.13
C LEU A 9 -17.02 17.39 27.75
N GLU A 10 -15.90 17.40 27.02
CA GLU A 10 -15.85 17.96 25.67
C GLU A 10 -16.53 17.04 24.63
N ILE A 11 -16.49 15.73 24.84
CA ILE A 11 -17.22 14.74 24.02
C ILE A 11 -18.72 14.77 24.31
N ASP A 12 -19.13 14.92 25.58
CA ASP A 12 -20.54 15.06 25.94
C ASP A 12 -21.14 16.41 25.52
N TYR A 13 -20.34 17.48 25.47
CA TYR A 13 -20.77 18.77 24.92
C TYR A 13 -21.12 18.69 23.42
N ILE A 14 -20.50 17.77 22.68
CA ILE A 14 -20.85 17.50 21.28
C ILE A 14 -22.21 16.75 21.17
N LEU A 15 -22.70 16.12 22.25
CA LEU A 15 -23.91 15.30 22.24
C LEU A 15 -25.17 15.99 22.80
N SER A 16 -25.05 17.12 23.50
CA SER A 16 -26.17 17.72 24.25
C SER A 16 -26.82 18.99 23.68
N ASP A 17 -26.58 19.37 22.41
CA ASP A 17 -27.26 20.54 21.83
C ASP A 17 -28.28 20.14 20.74
N THR A 18 -29.56 20.40 21.02
CA THR A 18 -30.70 20.20 20.10
C THR A 18 -30.84 21.34 19.08
N ARG A 19 -29.84 22.20 18.92
CA ARG A 19 -29.80 23.20 17.84
C ARG A 19 -29.33 22.58 16.53
N LYS A 20 -30.27 22.39 15.58
CA LYS A 20 -30.09 22.02 14.16
C LYS A 20 -28.71 21.40 13.86
N ARG A 21 -28.58 20.09 14.10
CA ARG A 21 -27.36 19.33 13.77
C ARG A 21 -26.96 19.63 12.33
N LYS A 22 -25.81 20.30 12.13
CA LYS A 22 -25.20 20.43 10.80
C LYS A 22 -24.95 19.00 10.33
N ILE A 23 -25.67 18.57 9.28
CA ILE A 23 -25.49 17.22 8.73
C ILE A 23 -24.04 17.17 8.23
N PRO A 24 -23.17 16.39 8.89
CA PRO A 24 -21.77 16.38 8.53
C PRO A 24 -21.63 15.86 7.11
N CYS A 25 -20.80 16.52 6.31
CA CYS A 25 -20.59 16.08 4.95
C CYS A 25 -19.91 14.70 4.94
N ARG A 26 -20.02 13.96 3.83
CA ARG A 26 -19.51 12.58 3.73
C ARG A 26 -18.05 12.42 4.19
N ARG A 27 -17.21 13.45 3.97
CA ARG A 27 -15.80 13.46 4.43
C ARG A 27 -15.67 13.62 5.94
N GLU A 28 -16.46 14.51 6.55
CA GLU A 28 -16.45 14.75 8.00
C GLU A 28 -16.87 13.47 8.75
N VAL A 29 -17.91 12.77 8.28
CA VAL A 29 -18.33 11.49 8.86
C VAL A 29 -17.21 10.46 8.84
N LEU A 30 -16.45 10.41 7.74
CA LEU A 30 -15.33 9.47 7.60
C LEU A 30 -14.18 9.81 8.56
N ILE A 31 -13.84 11.09 8.71
CA ILE A 31 -12.81 11.54 9.64
C ILE A 31 -13.22 11.27 11.08
N LEU A 32 -14.46 11.56 11.46
CA LEU A 32 -15.00 11.26 12.80
C LEU A 32 -14.96 9.76 13.10
N SER A 33 -15.29 8.92 12.11
CA SER A 33 -15.18 7.47 12.24
C SER A 33 -13.75 7.01 12.52
N LEU A 34 -12.77 7.61 11.83
CA LEU A 34 -11.35 7.33 12.04
C LEU A 34 -10.86 7.82 13.40
N GLN A 35 -11.24 9.03 13.82
CA GLN A 35 -10.90 9.55 15.15
C GLN A 35 -11.46 8.64 16.25
N LYS A 36 -12.70 8.19 16.13
CA LYS A 36 -13.29 7.23 17.08
C LYS A 36 -12.50 5.93 17.14
N PHE A 37 -12.10 5.38 15.98
CA PHE A 37 -11.31 4.15 15.90
C PHE A 37 -9.95 4.31 16.61
N TYR A 38 -9.21 5.37 16.30
CA TYR A 38 -7.87 5.59 16.83
C TYR A 38 -7.85 6.11 18.28
N ASN A 39 -8.93 6.73 18.77
CA ASN A 39 -9.05 7.12 20.18
C ASN A 39 -9.24 5.91 21.11
N GLN A 40 -9.90 4.85 20.63
CA GLN A 40 -10.19 3.67 21.44
C GLN A 40 -9.01 2.69 21.56
N ARG A 41 -7.96 2.88 20.74
CA ARG A 41 -6.86 1.93 20.59
C ARG A 41 -5.51 2.62 20.66
N ASN A 42 -4.50 1.94 21.17
CA ASN A 42 -3.13 2.47 21.21
C ASN A 42 -2.37 2.25 19.88
N ASP A 43 -3.08 2.24 18.75
CA ASP A 43 -2.52 1.96 17.43
C ASP A 43 -1.69 3.14 16.90
N LEU A 44 -2.01 4.37 17.33
CA LEU A 44 -1.29 5.58 16.93
C LEU A 44 0.20 5.52 17.31
N LYS A 45 0.53 4.88 18.43
CA LYS A 45 1.91 4.64 18.86
C LYS A 45 2.72 3.83 17.84
N GLN A 46 2.07 2.92 17.11
CA GLN A 46 2.71 2.14 16.05
C GLN A 46 2.63 2.84 14.69
N LEU A 47 1.54 3.58 14.44
CA LEU A 47 1.32 4.27 13.18
C LEU A 47 2.32 5.41 12.95
N ILE A 48 2.48 6.29 13.93
CA ILE A 48 3.28 7.53 13.78
C ILE A 48 4.74 7.22 13.37
N PRO A 49 5.47 6.29 14.04
CA PRO A 49 6.83 5.95 13.61
C PRO A 49 6.92 5.39 12.19
N ILE A 50 5.91 4.63 11.74
CA ILE A 50 5.87 4.08 10.37
C ILE A 50 5.66 5.21 9.35
N LEU A 51 4.81 6.19 9.67
CA LEU A 51 4.55 7.34 8.81
C LEU A 51 5.78 8.28 8.72
N GLN A 52 6.51 8.46 9.82
CA GLN A 52 7.74 9.26 9.87
C GLN A 52 8.96 8.53 9.26
N GLY A 53 8.88 7.21 9.11
CA GLY A 53 9.97 6.38 8.58
C GLY A 53 11.01 5.97 9.62
N GLU A 54 10.70 6.13 10.91
CA GLU A 54 11.56 5.75 12.04
C GLU A 54 11.30 4.31 12.53
N GLY A 55 10.23 3.67 12.06
CA GLY A 55 9.90 2.28 12.42
C GLY A 55 10.69 1.24 11.64
N ASP A 56 10.88 0.06 12.25
CA ASP A 56 11.53 -1.11 11.63
C ASP A 56 10.86 -1.54 10.32
N ILE A 57 9.55 -1.33 10.23
CA ILE A 57 8.74 -1.64 9.07
C ILE A 57 8.43 -0.35 8.34
N SER A 58 9.06 -0.16 7.18
CA SER A 58 8.76 0.97 6.30
C SER A 58 7.42 0.80 5.58
N LEU A 59 6.77 1.92 5.28
CA LEU A 59 5.53 1.95 4.49
C LEU A 59 5.63 1.18 3.16
N ARG A 60 6.77 1.31 2.47
CA ARG A 60 7.02 0.64 1.20
C ARG A 60 7.10 -0.88 1.36
N LEU A 61 7.64 -1.36 2.48
CA LEU A 61 7.72 -2.78 2.77
C LEU A 61 6.33 -3.37 3.03
N ILE A 62 5.45 -2.63 3.73
CA ILE A 62 4.05 -3.06 3.96
C ILE A 62 3.30 -3.14 2.63
N ASP A 63 3.37 -2.10 1.81
CA ASP A 63 2.77 -2.09 0.48
C ASP A 63 3.28 -3.26 -0.38
N TRP A 64 4.61 -3.47 -0.40
CA TRP A 64 5.20 -4.58 -1.16
C TRP A 64 4.75 -5.94 -0.62
N PHE A 65 4.66 -6.10 0.70
CA PHE A 65 4.17 -7.32 1.33
C PHE A 65 2.75 -7.66 0.86
N VAL A 66 1.79 -6.73 1.00
CA VAL A 66 0.39 -7.00 0.68
C VAL A 66 0.12 -7.16 -0.82
N THR A 67 0.93 -6.50 -1.68
CA THR A 67 0.74 -6.53 -3.14
C THR A 67 1.50 -7.66 -3.84
N ASN A 68 2.69 -8.02 -3.36
CA ASN A 68 3.60 -8.95 -4.02
C ASN A 68 3.86 -10.19 -3.19
N TYR A 69 4.40 -10.04 -1.98
CA TYR A 69 4.78 -11.19 -1.14
C TYR A 69 3.57 -12.08 -0.83
N ALA A 70 2.48 -11.49 -0.34
CA ALA A 70 1.25 -12.19 -0.01
C ALA A 70 0.63 -12.91 -1.22
N LYS A 71 0.79 -12.33 -2.41
CA LYS A 71 0.32 -12.95 -3.66
C LYS A 71 1.17 -14.14 -4.05
N LYS A 72 2.50 -14.00 -3.99
CA LYS A 72 3.48 -15.02 -4.39
C LYS A 72 3.42 -16.24 -3.48
N TYR A 73 3.33 -16.02 -2.17
CA TYR A 73 3.38 -17.06 -1.14
C TYR A 73 2.00 -17.48 -0.62
N HIS A 74 0.91 -16.97 -1.21
CA HIS A 74 -0.46 -17.25 -0.77
C HIS A 74 -0.64 -17.06 0.74
N VAL A 75 -0.15 -15.94 1.28
CA VAL A 75 -0.16 -15.71 2.73
C VAL A 75 -1.59 -15.69 3.25
N SER A 76 -1.86 -16.60 4.18
CA SER A 76 -3.14 -16.75 4.85
C SER A 76 -2.95 -17.17 6.31
N TYR A 77 -3.90 -16.80 7.15
CA TYR A 77 -3.94 -17.18 8.57
C TYR A 77 -5.38 -17.11 9.09
N THR A 78 -5.64 -17.75 10.22
CA THR A 78 -6.94 -17.71 10.87
C THR A 78 -7.06 -16.41 11.67
N LEU A 79 -8.08 -15.61 11.36
CA LEU A 79 -8.44 -14.40 12.08
C LEU A 79 -9.90 -14.50 12.53
N ASN A 80 -10.17 -14.42 13.82
CA ASN A 80 -11.51 -14.57 14.39
C ASN A 80 -12.24 -15.84 13.91
N ASN A 81 -11.55 -16.99 13.93
CA ASN A 81 -12.05 -18.29 13.48
C ASN A 81 -12.43 -18.36 11.99
N GLN A 82 -11.97 -17.41 11.17
CA GLN A 82 -12.16 -17.41 9.73
C GLN A 82 -10.83 -17.38 8.99
N ASP A 83 -10.76 -18.05 7.85
CA ASP A 83 -9.58 -18.03 7.00
C ASP A 83 -9.45 -16.67 6.30
N PHE A 84 -8.33 -16.01 6.57
CA PHE A 84 -8.01 -14.71 6.02
C PHE A 84 -6.87 -14.83 5.02
N VAL A 85 -7.18 -14.66 3.73
CA VAL A 85 -6.17 -14.57 2.67
C VAL A 85 -5.81 -13.11 2.44
N VAL A 86 -4.58 -12.72 2.81
CA VAL A 86 -4.11 -11.32 2.84
C VAL A 86 -4.32 -10.63 1.49
N TYR A 87 -3.82 -11.24 0.41
CA TYR A 87 -3.85 -10.63 -0.92
C TYR A 87 -5.28 -10.41 -1.44
N LEU A 88 -6.18 -11.39 -1.23
CA LEU A 88 -7.57 -11.30 -1.69
C LEU A 88 -8.34 -10.24 -0.90
N ASN A 89 -8.16 -10.21 0.43
CA ASN A 89 -8.82 -9.21 1.26
C ASN A 89 -8.34 -7.80 0.92
N TYR A 90 -7.03 -7.59 0.77
CA TYR A 90 -6.47 -6.31 0.34
C TYR A 90 -7.09 -5.83 -0.98
N LYS A 91 -7.23 -6.73 -1.96
CA LYS A 91 -7.88 -6.42 -3.24
C LYS A 91 -9.36 -6.04 -3.08
N SER A 92 -10.06 -6.65 -2.13
CA SER A 92 -11.43 -6.30 -1.79
C SER A 92 -11.52 -4.89 -1.18
N GLN A 93 -10.61 -4.53 -0.27
CA GLN A 93 -10.57 -3.19 0.33
C GLN A 93 -10.34 -2.08 -0.71
N LEU A 94 -9.43 -2.30 -1.66
CA LEU A 94 -9.20 -1.36 -2.76
C LEU A 94 -10.45 -1.11 -3.62
N LYS A 95 -11.35 -2.10 -3.73
CA LYS A 95 -12.64 -1.95 -4.41
C LYS A 95 -13.64 -1.19 -3.53
N ALA A 96 -13.76 -1.59 -2.26
CA ALA A 96 -14.74 -1.03 -1.32
C ALA A 96 -14.48 0.46 -1.01
N TYR A 97 -13.23 0.82 -0.72
CA TYR A 97 -12.85 2.19 -0.39
C TYR A 97 -12.51 3.05 -1.61
N SER A 98 -12.44 2.44 -2.80
CA SER A 98 -11.70 2.96 -3.97
C SER A 98 -10.20 3.10 -3.69
N LYS A 99 -9.38 3.03 -4.75
CA LYS A 99 -7.93 3.24 -4.65
C LYS A 99 -7.53 4.61 -4.06
N LYS A 100 -8.46 5.57 -4.01
CA LYS A 100 -8.19 6.93 -3.50
C LYS A 100 -8.27 6.99 -1.97
N LEU A 101 -9.15 6.22 -1.34
CA LEU A 101 -9.33 6.22 0.12
C LEU A 101 -8.68 5.01 0.80
N PHE A 102 -7.81 4.29 0.07
CA PHE A 102 -7.06 3.15 0.57
C PHE A 102 -5.69 3.12 -0.11
N ASP A 103 -4.90 4.17 0.14
CA ASP A 103 -3.57 4.37 -0.41
C ASP A 103 -2.58 4.49 0.74
N PRO A 104 -1.63 3.54 0.91
CA PRO A 104 -0.61 3.65 1.93
C PRO A 104 0.28 4.88 1.71
N PHE A 105 0.44 5.35 0.47
CA PHE A 105 1.28 6.50 0.16
C PHE A 105 0.48 7.81 0.28
N CYS A 106 1.04 8.79 0.99
CA CYS A 106 0.49 10.13 1.24
C CYS A 106 0.41 11.00 -0.05
N ARG A 107 -0.22 10.49 -1.11
CA ARG A 107 -0.23 11.07 -2.48
C ARG A 107 -1.44 11.96 -2.76
N ARG A 108 -2.39 12.03 -1.84
CA ARG A 108 -3.68 12.71 -2.02
C ARG A 108 -3.77 13.95 -1.14
N GLU A 109 -4.96 14.56 -1.12
CA GLU A 109 -5.27 15.70 -0.26
C GLU A 109 -4.97 15.35 1.19
N ARG A 110 -4.04 16.11 1.75
CA ARG A 110 -3.56 15.92 3.11
C ARG A 110 -4.47 16.65 4.07
N ILE A 111 -4.63 16.06 5.24
CA ILE A 111 -5.43 16.58 6.34
C ILE A 111 -4.52 16.67 7.56
N LEU A 112 -4.77 17.68 8.41
CA LEU A 112 -4.21 17.71 9.74
C LEU A 112 -5.07 16.82 10.63
N PHE A 113 -4.54 15.69 11.05
CA PHE A 113 -5.25 14.71 11.87
C PHE A 113 -4.81 14.84 13.33
N GLN A 114 -5.78 15.04 14.20
CA GLN A 114 -5.59 15.12 15.64
C GLN A 114 -6.50 14.08 16.31
N CYS A 115 -5.92 13.32 17.24
CA CYS A 115 -6.59 12.20 17.88
C CYS A 115 -5.89 11.89 19.21
N GLY A 116 -6.66 11.77 20.29
CA GLY A 116 -6.16 11.48 21.64
C GLY A 116 -5.21 12.56 22.17
N SER A 117 -4.17 12.14 22.87
CA SER A 117 -3.11 13.01 23.42
C SER A 117 -1.91 13.19 22.48
N TYR A 118 -2.05 12.85 21.20
CA TYR A 118 -0.96 13.00 20.23
C TYR A 118 -1.02 14.37 19.56
N GLU A 119 0.16 14.93 19.31
CA GLU A 119 0.29 16.16 18.53
C GLU A 119 -0.35 16.00 17.14
N PRO A 120 -1.02 17.03 16.62
CA PRO A 120 -1.59 17.00 15.27
C PRO A 120 -0.51 16.69 14.23
N PHE A 121 -0.80 15.77 13.31
CA PHE A 121 0.14 15.40 12.25
C PHE A 121 -0.53 15.38 10.88
N GLU A 122 0.26 15.65 9.84
CA GLU A 122 -0.21 15.69 8.46
C GLU A 122 -0.29 14.26 7.89
N THR A 123 -1.46 13.87 7.40
CA THR A 123 -1.69 12.55 6.81
C THR A 123 -2.79 12.60 5.76
N THR A 124 -3.21 11.47 5.21
CA THR A 124 -4.39 11.38 4.33
C THR A 124 -5.39 10.39 4.88
N VAL A 125 -6.67 10.59 4.54
CA VAL A 125 -7.73 9.61 4.84
C VAL A 125 -7.40 8.23 4.28
N GLY A 126 -6.73 8.17 3.11
CA GLY A 126 -6.30 6.92 2.50
C GLY A 126 -5.30 6.14 3.33
N GLN A 127 -4.32 6.83 3.92
CA GLN A 127 -3.35 6.23 4.83
C GLN A 127 -4.02 5.72 6.09
N LEU A 128 -4.86 6.55 6.71
CA LEU A 128 -5.57 6.18 7.95
C LEU A 128 -6.46 4.95 7.75
N ASN A 129 -7.18 4.84 6.62
CA ASN A 129 -7.97 3.65 6.30
C ASN A 129 -7.10 2.42 6.03
N PHE A 130 -6.00 2.58 5.28
CA PHE A 130 -5.07 1.49 5.01
C PHE A 130 -4.51 0.90 6.31
N PHE A 131 -4.07 1.76 7.23
CA PHE A 131 -3.53 1.31 8.51
C PHE A 131 -4.60 0.79 9.45
N ARG A 132 -5.80 1.38 9.46
CA ARG A 132 -6.94 0.82 10.19
C ARG A 132 -7.17 -0.64 9.80
N TRP A 133 -7.21 -0.94 8.50
CA TRP A 133 -7.31 -2.32 8.02
C TRP A 133 -6.09 -3.16 8.42
N ALA A 134 -4.87 -2.63 8.32
CA ALA A 134 -3.66 -3.36 8.70
C ALA A 134 -3.64 -3.76 10.18
N PHE A 135 -4.17 -2.90 11.07
CA PHE A 135 -4.31 -3.17 12.50
C PHE A 135 -5.48 -4.12 12.80
N GLU A 136 -6.64 -3.94 12.17
CA GLU A 136 -7.80 -4.82 12.37
C GLU A 136 -7.56 -6.25 11.86
N LYS A 137 -6.66 -6.42 10.91
CA LYS A 137 -6.36 -7.71 10.28
C LYS A 137 -5.02 -8.31 10.70
N ASP A 138 -4.34 -7.76 11.70
CA ASP A 138 -3.06 -8.28 12.20
C ASP A 138 -1.96 -8.42 11.12
N ILE A 139 -1.97 -7.51 10.15
CA ILE A 139 -0.95 -7.47 9.07
C ILE A 139 0.43 -7.15 9.65
N LEU A 140 0.52 -6.16 10.54
CA LEU A 140 1.80 -5.75 11.13
C LEU A 140 2.40 -6.82 12.05
N PRO A 141 1.62 -7.46 12.97
CA PRO A 141 2.10 -8.63 13.71
C PRO A 141 2.67 -9.73 12.80
N TYR A 142 1.96 -10.13 11.75
CA TYR A 142 2.44 -11.15 10.82
C TYR A 142 3.78 -10.75 10.19
N MET A 143 3.88 -9.50 9.74
CA MET A 143 5.10 -8.97 9.12
C MET A 143 6.29 -8.96 10.08
N ARG A 144 6.08 -8.65 11.37
CA ARG A 144 7.16 -8.67 12.36
C ARG A 144 7.75 -10.07 12.53
N THR A 145 6.90 -11.10 12.61
CA THR A 145 7.34 -12.49 12.77
C THR A 145 8.14 -12.98 11.55
N HIS A 146 7.84 -12.49 10.35
CA HIS A 146 8.47 -12.94 9.09
C HIS A 146 9.34 -11.86 8.43
N LEU A 147 9.79 -10.87 9.20
CA LEU A 147 10.34 -9.64 8.65
C LEU A 147 11.57 -9.87 7.77
N GLN A 148 12.48 -10.73 8.24
CA GLN A 148 13.73 -11.03 7.52
C GLN A 148 13.49 -11.69 6.17
N ASP A 149 12.53 -12.62 6.09
CA ASP A 149 12.21 -13.31 4.85
C ASP A 149 11.53 -12.37 3.85
N ILE A 150 10.63 -11.52 4.33
CA ILE A 150 9.98 -10.50 3.50
C ILE A 150 11.03 -9.54 2.93
N ILE A 151 11.96 -9.03 3.76
CA ILE A 151 13.04 -8.12 3.31
C ILE A 151 13.97 -8.81 2.31
N ARG A 152 14.34 -10.06 2.57
CA ARG A 152 15.20 -10.84 1.66
C ARG A 152 14.55 -10.97 0.29
N GLU A 153 13.29 -11.38 0.25
CA GLU A 153 12.53 -11.54 -0.99
C GLU A 153 12.35 -10.22 -1.74
N GLU A 154 12.07 -9.14 -1.02
CA GLU A 154 11.94 -7.80 -1.58
C GLU A 154 13.23 -7.36 -2.29
N ARG A 155 14.38 -7.60 -1.65
CA ARG A 155 15.71 -7.32 -2.20
C ARG A 155 16.01 -8.18 -3.43
N LEU A 156 15.72 -9.48 -3.39
CA LEU A 156 15.99 -10.40 -4.50
C LEU A 156 15.22 -9.99 -5.77
N VAL A 157 13.94 -9.63 -5.61
CA VAL A 157 13.13 -9.16 -6.74
C VAL A 157 13.74 -7.88 -7.33
N ARG A 158 14.15 -6.91 -6.51
CA ARG A 158 14.82 -5.68 -7.00
C ARG A 158 16.06 -5.98 -7.84
N ILE A 159 16.93 -6.87 -7.36
CA ILE A 159 18.16 -7.26 -8.08
C ILE A 159 17.81 -7.92 -9.41
N SER A 160 16.90 -8.90 -9.41
CA SER A 160 16.52 -9.63 -10.63
C SER A 160 15.92 -8.73 -11.72
N THR A 161 15.14 -7.71 -11.33
CA THR A 161 14.57 -6.73 -12.28
C THR A 161 15.59 -5.73 -12.83
N GLY A 162 16.74 -5.58 -12.18
CA GLY A 162 17.84 -4.72 -12.63
C GLY A 162 18.78 -5.39 -13.64
N THR A 163 18.90 -6.72 -13.62
CA THR A 163 19.88 -7.45 -14.45
C THR A 163 19.35 -7.81 -15.86
N GLN A 164 18.04 -7.75 -16.11
CA GLN A 164 17.46 -8.08 -17.44
C GLN A 164 17.56 -6.96 -18.50
N SER A 165 18.39 -5.94 -18.30
CA SER A 165 18.62 -4.89 -19.31
C SER A 165 19.93 -5.05 -20.11
N SER A 166 20.61 -6.19 -19.99
CA SER A 166 21.91 -6.44 -20.64
C SER A 166 22.06 -7.91 -21.05
N THR A 167 21.29 -8.38 -22.02
CA THR A 167 21.61 -9.64 -22.71
C THR A 167 21.01 -9.58 -24.09
N ASP A 168 21.76 -8.93 -24.98
CA ASP A 168 21.70 -9.25 -26.40
C ASP A 168 23.05 -9.86 -26.80
N SER A 169 22.97 -10.79 -27.73
CA SER A 169 23.83 -11.97 -27.79
C SER A 169 25.09 -11.76 -28.63
N SER A 170 26.21 -12.29 -28.14
CA SER A 170 27.33 -12.94 -28.83
C SER A 170 27.73 -12.50 -30.26
N GLN A 171 28.97 -12.03 -30.41
CA GLN A 171 29.94 -12.65 -31.32
C GLN A 171 31.40 -12.44 -30.86
N SER A 172 32.16 -13.49 -31.09
CA SER A 172 33.56 -13.79 -30.76
C SER A 172 34.62 -12.73 -31.12
N THR A 173 35.67 -12.58 -30.30
CA THR A 173 37.05 -13.03 -30.63
C THR A 173 38.01 -12.84 -29.46
N GLN A 174 38.91 -13.80 -29.30
CA GLN A 174 40.03 -13.81 -28.36
C GLN A 174 40.99 -12.65 -28.63
N SER A 175 41.65 -12.12 -27.59
CA SER A 175 43.13 -12.15 -27.45
C SER A 175 43.70 -11.01 -26.57
N THR A 176 44.60 -11.43 -25.68
CA THR A 176 45.86 -10.77 -25.22
C THR A 176 45.84 -9.62 -24.20
N GLN A 177 46.92 -9.65 -23.42
CA GLN A 177 47.29 -9.03 -22.16
C GLN A 177 47.53 -7.50 -22.18
N SER A 178 47.54 -6.96 -20.96
CA SER A 178 48.39 -5.85 -20.44
C SER A 178 48.15 -4.42 -20.93
N THR A 179 47.83 -3.49 -20.01
CA THR A 179 48.79 -2.55 -19.37
C THR A 179 48.03 -1.39 -18.67
N VAL A 180 48.63 -0.89 -17.59
CA VAL A 180 48.25 0.23 -16.71
C VAL A 180 48.10 1.57 -17.46
N ASN A 181 47.11 2.41 -17.08
CA ASN A 181 47.26 3.84 -16.66
C ASN A 181 46.07 4.78 -16.99
N THR A 182 45.82 5.63 -15.99
CA THR A 182 45.37 7.05 -16.03
C THR A 182 43.93 7.47 -16.37
N VAL A 183 43.38 8.18 -15.36
CA VAL A 183 42.36 9.23 -15.30
C VAL A 183 41.99 9.91 -16.63
N SER A 184 40.70 9.97 -16.94
CA SER A 184 40.07 11.15 -17.55
C SER A 184 38.55 11.19 -17.30
N THR A 185 38.12 12.37 -16.84
CA THR A 185 36.75 12.85 -16.71
C THR A 185 36.07 12.96 -18.08
N GLN A 186 34.82 12.49 -18.22
CA GLN A 186 33.83 13.09 -19.13
C GLN A 186 32.38 12.58 -18.94
N SER A 187 31.51 13.57 -18.74
CA SER A 187 30.06 13.67 -18.95
C SER A 187 29.32 12.53 -19.66
N ILE A 188 28.44 11.84 -18.91
CA ILE A 188 27.43 10.93 -19.49
C ILE A 188 26.16 11.70 -19.83
N LYS A 189 25.88 11.80 -21.14
CA LYS A 189 24.65 12.31 -21.73
C LYS A 189 23.47 11.38 -21.39
N THR A 190 22.39 11.94 -20.88
CA THR A 190 21.10 11.26 -20.69
C THR A 190 20.49 10.86 -22.03
N VAL A 191 20.49 9.56 -22.34
CA VAL A 191 19.74 9.00 -23.47
C VAL A 191 18.30 8.73 -23.03
N ARG A 192 17.36 9.49 -23.59
CA ARG A 192 15.91 9.34 -23.38
C ARG A 192 15.45 8.04 -24.05
N ARG A 193 15.13 7.01 -23.25
CA ARG A 193 14.63 5.72 -23.76
C ARG A 193 13.30 5.90 -24.50
N ARG A 194 13.28 5.48 -25.77
CA ARG A 194 12.10 5.47 -26.65
C ARG A 194 11.14 4.35 -26.21
N ARG A 195 9.83 4.65 -26.18
CA ARG A 195 8.76 3.74 -25.77
C ARG A 195 8.64 2.60 -26.79
N ILE A 196 8.89 1.37 -26.36
CA ILE A 196 8.61 0.17 -27.16
C ILE A 196 7.12 -0.14 -27.03
N GLU A 197 6.41 -0.18 -28.15
CA GLU A 197 5.00 -0.58 -28.19
C GLU A 197 4.89 -2.07 -27.84
N LYS A 198 4.05 -2.41 -26.87
CA LYS A 198 3.75 -3.80 -26.53
C LYS A 198 2.91 -4.42 -27.63
N THR A 199 3.30 -5.61 -28.07
CA THR A 199 2.54 -6.47 -28.97
C THR A 199 1.10 -6.69 -28.45
N GLN A 200 0.13 -6.63 -29.36
CA GLN A 200 -1.30 -6.73 -29.05
C GLN A 200 -1.63 -8.04 -28.31
N SER A 201 -2.54 -7.93 -27.33
CA SER A 201 -3.10 -9.05 -26.58
C SER A 201 -3.71 -10.11 -27.50
N SER A 202 -3.42 -11.38 -27.23
CA SER A 202 -3.96 -12.57 -27.92
C SER A 202 -5.49 -12.65 -27.92
N VAL A 203 -6.16 -11.85 -27.07
CA VAL A 203 -7.63 -11.72 -27.04
C VAL A 203 -8.18 -11.11 -28.34
N LYS A 204 -7.37 -10.36 -29.11
CA LYS A 204 -7.79 -9.80 -30.41
C LYS A 204 -7.70 -10.79 -31.58
N MET A 205 -7.23 -12.02 -31.35
CA MET A 205 -7.08 -13.07 -32.37
C MET A 205 -8.29 -14.02 -32.44
N LEU A 206 -9.39 -13.75 -31.73
CA LEU A 206 -10.57 -14.61 -31.82
C LEU A 206 -11.30 -14.40 -33.15
N LEU A 207 -11.38 -15.46 -33.95
CA LEU A 207 -12.21 -15.51 -35.14
C LEU A 207 -13.69 -15.43 -34.69
N LYS A 208 -14.37 -14.35 -35.09
CA LYS A 208 -15.81 -14.20 -34.86
C LYS A 208 -16.54 -15.08 -35.89
N GLN A 209 -17.26 -16.10 -35.44
CA GLN A 209 -18.17 -16.87 -36.27
C GLN A 209 -19.61 -16.45 -35.93
N ASP A 210 -20.33 -15.92 -36.92
CA ASP A 210 -21.75 -15.63 -36.78
C ASP A 210 -22.52 -16.95 -36.98
N THR A 211 -23.08 -17.48 -35.89
CA THR A 211 -23.91 -18.70 -35.90
C THR A 211 -25.32 -18.38 -35.45
N ILE A 212 -26.30 -18.91 -36.18
CA ILE A 212 -27.72 -18.77 -35.84
C ILE A 212 -28.06 -19.89 -34.86
N VAL A 213 -28.36 -19.54 -33.61
CA VAL A 213 -28.78 -20.49 -32.59
C VAL A 213 -30.28 -20.71 -32.72
N HIS A 214 -30.69 -21.93 -33.07
CA HIS A 214 -32.10 -22.31 -33.12
C HIS A 214 -32.50 -22.89 -31.75
N LEU A 215 -33.46 -22.25 -31.08
CA LEU A 215 -34.03 -22.72 -29.81
C LEU A 215 -35.39 -23.34 -30.12
N SER A 216 -35.53 -24.65 -29.88
CA SER A 216 -36.80 -25.35 -29.82
C SER A 216 -37.15 -25.61 -28.35
N PHE A 217 -38.41 -25.47 -28.01
CA PHE A 217 -38.95 -25.82 -26.70
C PHE A 217 -39.98 -26.93 -26.92
N ASP A 218 -39.84 -28.02 -26.19
CA ASP A 218 -40.83 -29.10 -26.08
C ASP A 218 -41.93 -28.72 -25.07
#